data_AF-A0A2V6WVI5-F1
#
_entry.id   AF-A0A2V6WVI5-F1
#
_cell.length_a   1.000
_cell.length_b   1.000
_cell.length_c   1.000
_cell.angle_alpha   90.00
_cell.angle_beta   90.00
_cell.angle_gamma   90.00
#
_symmetry.space_group_name_H-M   'P 1'
#
loop_
_entity.id
_entity.type
_entity.pdbx_description
1 polymer ?
#
loop_
_entity_poly.entity_id
_entity_poly.type
_entity_poly.pdbx_seq_one_letter_code
_entity_poly.pdbx_strand_id
1 'polypeptide(L)'
;TNLIADLVVFSLSALVLLVRLHIVLLQERWTRNNIVPSGEMDWRLLRGGLTWTMVLVIMSLVTPRVGAAEVLNRAYTVFESPYHSVEAEWQRFFAGVSGPSRLRGVSFTDAIRLGQSPNLADRVVMMVDAPQGRFWKAISYDFYTGNGWRTTETDKVDKISPPVLGREKFDATFEIVVPQQNLLFGANEPVKVSVPFQFQTGADRSYSIAVRAVRGGQASEKYTVTSYVSVADKAALRRAPGTYPDYIRQKYLQLPSTLPQRVRDLAHKVAGEQTDPYDKAETIESFLRTTYRYAPTVRAPPAGRDPVDFFLFDLKEDFCEYFASSMVVMLRELGVPARVVEGYTAGTLDPATGKFQVKELDAHAWVEVYFPQYGWIEFEPTPSQAPIFRVDSEAIGGASPGGGDDTSTGTTAIDRGDKDLQNDNSPDEGQGFGDSVVSAVQNFDPRPVAALLGAMLLLLLLAFARFQLRFRGQPSVDSAWGKARLLASYAGFAVDPSQTTYEYATMLGEAVPDAKSPIQDIAEARVHDRYTPAGASADDVDRAVSAWRRLARTLVGLLPARLVSGIARIWR
;
A
#
# COMPACT_ATOMS: atom_id res chain seq x y z
N THR A 1 11.30 -45.97 3.45
CA THR A 1 12.19 -45.30 2.49
C THR A 1 11.99 -43.80 2.65
N ASN A 2 13.08 -43.04 2.85
CA ASN A 2 13.01 -41.63 3.23
C ASN A 2 12.67 -40.77 2.00
N LEU A 3 11.38 -40.62 1.71
CA LEU A 3 10.84 -39.87 0.55
C LEU A 3 11.44 -38.45 0.43
N ILE A 4 11.81 -37.84 1.55
CA ILE A 4 12.43 -36.51 1.61
C ILE A 4 13.88 -36.55 1.11
N ALA A 5 14.64 -37.58 1.46
CA ALA A 5 16.01 -37.73 0.98
C ALA A 5 16.03 -37.96 -0.53
N ASP A 6 15.10 -38.78 -1.03
CA ASP A 6 14.95 -39.05 -2.47
C ASP A 6 14.53 -37.79 -3.23
N LEU A 7 13.61 -36.99 -2.68
CA LEU A 7 13.20 -35.70 -3.26
C LEU A 7 14.35 -34.69 -3.31
N VAL A 8 15.16 -34.62 -2.25
CA VAL A 8 16.32 -33.71 -2.20
C VAL A 8 17.36 -34.11 -3.24
N VAL A 9 17.67 -35.41 -3.36
CA VAL A 9 18.60 -35.92 -4.37
C VAL A 9 18.07 -35.68 -5.78
N PHE A 10 16.77 -35.89 -6.01
CA PHE A 10 16.12 -35.60 -7.29
C PHE A 10 16.18 -34.12 -7.66
N SER A 11 15.83 -33.21 -6.73
CA SER A 11 15.87 -31.77 -6.96
C SER A 11 17.29 -31.25 -7.23
N LEU A 12 18.29 -31.75 -6.50
CA LEU A 12 19.71 -31.43 -6.75
C LEU A 12 20.14 -31.88 -8.14
N SER A 13 19.77 -33.09 -8.53
CA SER A 13 20.12 -33.66 -9.84
C SER A 13 19.44 -32.89 -10.98
N ALA A 14 18.17 -32.53 -10.82
CA ALA A 14 17.42 -31.73 -11.79
C ALA A 14 17.98 -30.32 -11.97
N LEU A 15 18.40 -29.66 -10.88
CA LEU A 15 19.01 -28.33 -10.95
C LEU A 15 20.39 -28.35 -11.61
N VAL A 16 21.21 -29.36 -11.32
CA VAL A 16 22.51 -29.53 -12.01
C VAL A 16 22.31 -29.77 -13.50
N LEU A 17 21.31 -30.57 -13.87
CA LEU A 17 20.96 -30.82 -15.27
C LEU A 17 20.51 -29.54 -15.99
N LEU A 18 19.66 -28.72 -15.36
CA LEU A 18 19.21 -27.44 -15.92
C LEU A 18 20.37 -26.46 -16.13
N VAL A 19 21.29 -26.35 -15.17
CA VAL A 19 22.50 -25.53 -15.31
C VAL A 19 23.35 -26.03 -16.48
N ARG A 20 23.53 -27.35 -16.61
CA ARG A 20 24.28 -27.93 -17.73
C ARG A 20 23.62 -27.65 -19.07
N LEU A 21 22.30 -27.81 -19.17
CA LEU A 21 21.53 -27.55 -20.38
C LEU A 21 21.64 -26.08 -20.81
N HIS A 22 21.57 -25.16 -19.85
CA HIS A 22 21.70 -23.73 -20.11
C HIS A 22 23.10 -23.36 -20.65
N ILE A 23 24.16 -23.97 -20.11
CA ILE A 23 25.53 -23.77 -20.60
C ILE A 23 25.67 -24.26 -22.05
N VAL A 24 25.09 -25.41 -22.39
CA VAL A 24 25.11 -25.93 -23.77
C VAL A 24 24.38 -25.00 -24.74
N LEU A 25 23.21 -24.48 -24.34
CA LEU A 25 22.44 -23.52 -25.15
C LEU A 25 23.17 -22.18 -25.34
N LEU A 26 23.98 -21.76 -24.36
CA LEU A 26 24.84 -20.58 -24.45
C LEU A 26 26.01 -20.83 -25.42
N GLN A 27 26.66 -21.99 -25.32
CA GLN A 27 27.73 -22.40 -26.23
C GLN A 27 27.25 -22.43 -27.68
N GLU A 28 26.09 -23.03 -27.96
CA GLU A 28 25.52 -23.03 -29.32
C GLU A 28 25.23 -21.63 -29.88
N ARG A 29 24.77 -20.71 -29.02
CA ARG A 29 24.55 -19.30 -29.41
C ARG A 29 25.87 -18.59 -29.71
N TRP A 30 26.91 -18.85 -28.91
CA TRP A 30 28.23 -18.26 -29.12
C TRP A 30 28.90 -18.80 -30.38
N THR A 31 28.77 -20.09 -30.67
CA THR A 31 29.24 -20.69 -31.94
C THR A 31 28.52 -20.09 -33.14
N ARG A 32 27.19 -19.91 -33.05
CA ARG A 32 26.40 -19.22 -34.10
C ARG A 32 26.82 -17.76 -34.30
N ASN A 33 27.32 -17.11 -33.26
CA ASN A 33 27.74 -15.70 -33.29
C ASN A 33 29.27 -15.53 -33.43
N ASN A 34 30.03 -16.60 -33.73
CA ASN A 34 31.49 -16.58 -33.89
C ASN A 34 32.28 -16.05 -32.67
N ILE A 35 31.76 -16.26 -31.46
CA ILE A 35 32.42 -15.87 -30.21
C ILE A 35 33.21 -17.07 -29.67
N VAL A 36 34.54 -17.01 -29.68
CA VAL A 36 35.42 -18.08 -29.17
C VAL A 36 35.57 -17.94 -27.65
N PRO A 37 35.03 -18.87 -26.83
CA PRO A 37 35.13 -18.76 -25.38
C PRO A 37 36.56 -19.07 -24.90
N SER A 38 37.07 -18.30 -23.95
CA SER A 38 38.33 -18.62 -23.26
C SER A 38 38.16 -19.92 -22.44
N GLY A 39 39.09 -20.87 -22.57
CA GLY A 39 38.97 -22.26 -22.08
C GLY A 39 38.69 -22.49 -20.58
N GLU A 40 38.69 -21.46 -19.73
CA GLU A 40 38.33 -21.57 -18.31
C GLU A 40 36.86 -21.24 -17.98
N MET A 41 36.06 -20.81 -18.97
CA MET A 41 34.70 -20.30 -18.74
C MET A 41 33.74 -21.38 -18.20
N ASP A 42 33.84 -22.61 -18.70
CA ASP A 42 32.95 -23.72 -18.35
C ASP A 42 33.01 -24.07 -16.87
N TRP A 43 34.21 -24.07 -16.27
CA TRP A 43 34.38 -24.42 -14.87
C TRP A 43 33.92 -23.31 -13.91
N ARG A 44 34.08 -22.04 -14.31
CA ARG A 44 33.64 -20.88 -13.51
C ARG A 44 32.11 -20.77 -13.48
N LEU A 45 31.45 -21.02 -14.61
CA LEU A 45 29.99 -21.01 -14.70
C LEU A 45 29.36 -22.19 -13.95
N LEU A 46 29.93 -23.40 -14.07
CA LEU A 46 29.50 -24.57 -13.29
C LEU A 46 29.63 -24.33 -11.79
N ARG A 47 30.78 -23.81 -11.34
CA ARG A 47 31.02 -23.52 -9.92
C ARG A 47 30.07 -22.45 -9.40
N GLY A 48 29.80 -21.41 -10.19
CA GLY A 48 28.82 -20.36 -9.86
C GLY A 48 27.39 -20.91 -9.74
N GLY A 49 26.96 -21.72 -10.70
CA GLY A 49 25.66 -22.38 -10.67
C GLY A 49 25.50 -23.31 -9.45
N LEU A 50 26.51 -24.14 -9.17
CA LEU A 50 26.50 -25.04 -8.01
C LEU A 50 26.39 -24.27 -6.68
N THR A 51 27.10 -23.14 -6.55
CA THR A 51 27.04 -22.31 -5.34
C THR A 51 25.65 -21.72 -5.12
N TRP A 52 24.99 -21.23 -6.17
CA TRP A 52 23.63 -20.69 -6.06
C TRP A 52 22.60 -21.77 -5.75
N THR A 53 22.70 -22.94 -6.38
CA THR A 53 21.86 -24.09 -6.08
C THR A 53 21.99 -24.53 -4.63
N MET A 54 23.21 -24.58 -4.09
CA MET A 54 23.46 -24.94 -2.69
C MET A 54 22.85 -23.92 -1.72
N VAL A 55 22.94 -22.62 -2.03
CA VAL A 55 22.30 -21.54 -1.25
C VAL A 55 20.77 -21.70 -1.24
N LEU A 56 20.16 -21.97 -2.40
CA LEU A 56 18.71 -22.15 -2.50
C LEU A 56 18.21 -23.39 -1.75
N VAL A 57 18.97 -24.49 -1.80
CA VAL A 57 18.65 -25.71 -1.04
C VAL A 57 18.77 -25.46 0.46
N ILE A 58 19.82 -24.76 0.91
CA ILE A 58 19.97 -24.39 2.32
C ILE A 58 18.83 -23.46 2.76
N MET A 59 18.47 -22.44 1.97
CA MET A 59 17.30 -21.59 2.28
C MET A 59 16.01 -22.40 2.38
N SER A 60 15.78 -23.32 1.43
CA SER A 60 14.60 -24.19 1.40
C SER A 60 14.52 -25.09 2.65
N LEU A 61 15.66 -25.60 3.13
CA LEU A 61 15.75 -26.43 4.32
C LEU A 61 15.64 -25.63 5.64
N VAL A 62 16.06 -24.37 5.62
CA VAL A 62 15.99 -23.46 6.78
C VAL A 62 14.61 -22.78 6.90
N THR A 63 13.76 -22.88 5.87
CA THR A 63 12.39 -22.35 5.94
C THR A 63 11.56 -23.22 6.90
N PRO A 64 11.03 -22.71 8.02
CA PRO A 64 10.23 -23.51 8.94
C PRO A 64 8.94 -23.94 8.24
N ARG A 65 8.76 -25.25 8.04
CA ARG A 65 7.46 -25.80 7.66
C ARG A 65 6.56 -25.68 8.90
N VAL A 66 5.44 -24.98 8.72
CA VAL A 66 4.40 -24.67 9.72
C VAL A 66 4.75 -23.48 10.64
N GLY A 67 4.30 -22.27 10.26
CA GLY A 67 4.38 -21.05 11.09
C GLY A 67 4.79 -19.77 10.36
N ALA A 68 5.39 -19.88 9.18
CA ALA A 68 5.89 -18.73 8.43
C ALA A 68 4.80 -17.75 7.98
N ALA A 69 3.54 -18.19 7.77
CA ALA A 69 2.48 -17.30 7.29
C ALA A 69 2.14 -16.20 8.32
N GLU A 70 2.12 -16.51 9.61
CA GLU A 70 1.68 -15.57 10.64
C GLU A 70 2.82 -14.69 11.17
N VAL A 71 4.04 -15.25 11.18
CA VAL A 71 5.27 -14.52 11.52
C VAL A 71 5.75 -13.66 10.35
N LEU A 72 5.60 -14.08 9.08
CA LEU A 72 5.80 -13.16 7.95
C LEU A 72 4.75 -12.05 7.99
N ASN A 73 3.46 -12.33 8.20
CA ASN A 73 2.43 -11.28 8.16
C ASN A 73 2.62 -10.23 9.27
N ARG A 74 3.15 -10.61 10.45
CA ARG A 74 3.50 -9.67 11.53
C ARG A 74 4.87 -9.03 11.38
N ALA A 75 5.85 -9.70 10.77
CA ALA A 75 7.13 -9.07 10.41
C ALA A 75 6.94 -8.08 9.25
N TYR A 76 5.99 -8.34 8.37
CA TYR A 76 5.60 -7.48 7.25
C TYR A 76 5.02 -6.15 7.76
N THR A 77 4.18 -6.17 8.80
CA THR A 77 3.61 -4.93 9.39
C THR A 77 4.65 -4.09 10.17
N VAL A 78 5.65 -4.73 10.78
CA VAL A 78 6.76 -4.03 11.46
C VAL A 78 7.76 -3.42 10.45
N PHE A 79 7.99 -4.10 9.32
CA PHE A 79 8.79 -3.58 8.19
C PHE A 79 8.03 -2.62 7.26
N GLU A 80 6.69 -2.56 7.30
CA GLU A 80 5.85 -1.65 6.50
C GLU A 80 5.98 -0.19 6.93
N SER A 81 6.12 0.06 8.24
CA SER A 81 6.11 1.42 8.78
C SER A 81 7.22 2.34 8.24
N PRO A 82 8.48 1.89 7.99
CA PRO A 82 9.51 2.68 7.32
C PRO A 82 9.46 2.55 5.78
N TYR A 83 8.85 1.48 5.26
CA TYR A 83 8.72 1.25 3.83
C TYR A 83 7.71 2.22 3.21
N HIS A 84 6.63 2.62 3.90
CA HIS A 84 5.66 3.58 3.37
C HIS A 84 6.24 5.00 3.18
N SER A 85 7.22 5.43 3.98
CA SER A 85 7.96 6.67 3.72
C SER A 85 8.87 6.56 2.49
N VAL A 86 9.50 5.39 2.30
CA VAL A 86 10.38 5.12 1.16
C VAL A 86 9.57 4.88 -0.11
N GLU A 87 8.41 4.24 -0.06
CA GLU A 87 7.50 4.03 -1.18
C GLU A 87 6.83 5.34 -1.61
N ALA A 88 6.52 6.24 -0.67
CA ALA A 88 6.07 7.59 -0.99
C ALA A 88 7.15 8.40 -1.73
N GLU A 89 8.43 8.27 -1.34
CA GLU A 89 9.58 8.84 -2.06
C GLU A 89 9.85 8.12 -3.39
N TRP A 90 9.75 6.80 -3.43
CA TRP A 90 9.99 5.96 -4.61
C TRP A 90 8.93 6.20 -5.68
N GLN A 91 7.66 6.29 -5.30
CA GLN A 91 6.58 6.65 -6.20
C GLN A 91 6.69 8.12 -6.63
N ARG A 92 7.26 9.03 -5.81
CA ARG A 92 7.55 10.41 -6.20
C ARG A 92 8.65 10.49 -7.27
N PHE A 93 9.65 9.61 -7.24
CA PHE A 93 10.72 9.54 -8.26
C PHE A 93 10.27 8.88 -9.58
N PHE A 94 9.29 7.97 -9.53
CA PHE A 94 8.80 7.26 -10.72
C PHE A 94 7.39 7.67 -11.19
N ALA A 95 6.76 8.67 -10.57
CA ALA A 95 5.46 9.21 -10.99
C ALA A 95 5.45 9.80 -12.42
N GLY A 96 6.61 10.13 -12.98
CA GLY A 96 6.76 10.49 -14.40
C GLY A 96 7.02 9.31 -15.36
N VAL A 97 7.18 8.09 -14.83
CA VAL A 97 7.60 6.88 -15.59
C VAL A 97 6.66 5.69 -15.36
N SER A 98 5.54 5.88 -14.65
CA SER A 98 4.36 5.02 -14.88
C SER A 98 3.93 5.26 -16.32
N GLY A 99 4.24 4.30 -17.20
CA GLY A 99 4.10 4.42 -18.64
C GLY A 99 2.72 4.94 -19.06
N PRO A 100 2.62 5.56 -20.25
CA PRO A 100 1.36 6.13 -20.71
C PRO A 100 0.28 5.06 -20.61
N SER A 101 -0.67 5.25 -19.69
CA SER A 101 -1.88 4.47 -19.62
C SER A 101 -2.52 4.58 -20.99
N ARG A 102 -2.37 3.55 -21.82
CA ARG A 102 -3.00 3.46 -23.15
C ARG A 102 -4.52 3.30 -23.05
N LEU A 103 -5.12 3.53 -21.89
CA LEU A 103 -6.55 3.58 -21.67
C LEU A 103 -6.96 5.04 -21.50
N ARG A 104 -7.54 5.62 -22.56
CA ARG A 104 -8.37 6.83 -22.45
C ARG A 104 -9.63 6.45 -21.65
N GLY A 105 -9.70 6.84 -20.37
CA GLY A 105 -10.84 6.49 -19.52
C GLY A 105 -10.64 6.82 -18.04
N VAL A 106 -11.72 7.10 -17.32
CA VAL A 106 -11.81 6.92 -15.86
C VAL A 106 -11.48 5.48 -15.51
N SER A 107 -10.66 5.27 -14.47
CA SER A 107 -10.38 3.94 -13.93
C SER A 107 -10.45 3.99 -12.41
N PHE A 108 -11.38 3.25 -11.82
CA PHE A 108 -11.45 3.08 -10.38
C PHE A 108 -10.44 2.02 -9.93
N THR A 109 -9.48 2.41 -9.11
CA THR A 109 -8.43 1.50 -8.63
C THR A 109 -8.42 1.42 -7.11
N ASP A 110 -7.63 0.50 -6.56
CA ASP A 110 -7.53 0.28 -5.12
C ASP A 110 -6.85 1.47 -4.38
N ALA A 111 -6.34 2.48 -5.10
CA ALA A 111 -5.82 3.71 -4.53
C ALA A 111 -6.11 4.93 -5.41
N ILE A 112 -6.28 6.09 -4.79
CA ILE A 112 -6.50 7.37 -5.46
C ILE A 112 -5.49 8.39 -4.94
N ARG A 113 -4.96 9.22 -5.84
CA ARG A 113 -4.03 10.31 -5.52
C ARG A 113 -4.74 11.63 -5.75
N LEU A 114 -4.84 12.44 -4.71
CA LEU A 114 -5.39 13.77 -4.81
C LEU A 114 -4.43 14.67 -5.60
N GLY A 115 -4.98 15.59 -6.39
CA GLY A 115 -4.20 16.54 -7.19
C GLY A 115 -3.87 16.09 -8.61
N GLN A 116 -4.53 15.05 -9.12
CA GLN A 116 -4.56 14.72 -10.55
C GLN A 116 -5.97 14.96 -11.09
N SER A 117 -6.11 15.85 -12.09
CA SER A 117 -7.39 16.06 -12.73
C SER A 117 -7.69 14.89 -13.67
N PRO A 118 -8.83 14.19 -13.53
CA PRO A 118 -9.20 13.17 -14.50
C PRO A 118 -9.51 13.82 -15.86
N ASN A 119 -9.06 13.20 -16.94
CA ASN A 119 -9.40 13.62 -18.30
C ASN A 119 -10.69 12.92 -18.73
N LEU A 120 -11.83 13.51 -18.35
CA LEU A 120 -13.16 12.94 -18.58
C LEU A 120 -13.68 13.29 -19.98
N ALA A 121 -14.23 12.30 -20.68
CA ALA A 121 -14.87 12.49 -21.98
C ALA A 121 -16.41 12.55 -21.88
N ASP A 122 -17.07 13.16 -22.87
CA ASP A 122 -18.53 13.09 -23.05
C ASP A 122 -18.93 11.77 -23.74
N ARG A 123 -18.58 10.64 -23.13
CA ARG A 123 -18.84 9.30 -23.64
C ARG A 123 -19.76 8.56 -22.68
N VAL A 124 -20.79 7.91 -23.21
CA VAL A 124 -21.66 7.02 -22.43
C VAL A 124 -20.87 5.78 -22.00
N VAL A 125 -20.87 5.50 -20.69
CA VAL A 125 -20.18 4.36 -20.09
C VAL A 125 -21.13 3.24 -19.70
N MET A 126 -22.36 3.58 -19.31
CA MET A 126 -23.41 2.61 -19.02
C MET A 126 -24.81 3.23 -19.12
N MET A 127 -25.81 2.37 -19.31
CA MET A 127 -27.23 2.70 -19.16
C MET A 127 -27.76 1.95 -17.94
N VAL A 128 -28.53 2.62 -17.08
CA VAL A 128 -29.07 2.04 -15.85
C VAL A 128 -30.59 2.09 -15.86
N ASP A 129 -31.22 0.92 -15.80
CA ASP A 129 -32.66 0.77 -15.60
C ASP A 129 -32.92 0.63 -14.10
N ALA A 130 -33.52 1.66 -13.51
CA ALA A 130 -33.79 1.72 -12.08
C ALA A 130 -35.00 2.64 -11.79
N PRO A 131 -35.72 2.43 -10.67
CA PRO A 131 -36.89 3.26 -10.32
C PRO A 131 -36.57 4.74 -10.12
N GLN A 132 -35.36 5.06 -9.67
CA GLN A 132 -34.88 6.41 -9.39
C GLN A 132 -33.37 6.48 -9.52
N GLY A 133 -32.84 7.69 -9.81
CA GLY A 133 -31.41 7.93 -9.90
C GLY A 133 -30.74 7.83 -8.53
N ARG A 134 -29.60 7.15 -8.46
CA ARG A 134 -28.77 7.00 -7.26
C ARG A 134 -27.30 7.16 -7.63
N PHE A 135 -26.43 7.32 -6.64
CA PHE A 135 -25.00 7.15 -6.85
C PHE A 135 -24.69 5.68 -7.14
N TRP A 136 -23.90 5.43 -8.19
CA TRP A 136 -23.51 4.11 -8.65
C TRP A 136 -22.11 3.81 -8.14
N LYS A 137 -22.02 3.25 -6.94
CA LYS A 137 -20.79 2.89 -6.24
C LYS A 137 -19.95 1.89 -7.03
N ALA A 138 -18.66 2.19 -7.17
CA ALA A 138 -17.65 1.27 -7.69
C ALA A 138 -16.79 0.71 -6.55
N ILE A 139 -16.21 1.59 -5.75
CA ILE A 139 -15.25 1.25 -4.70
C ILE A 139 -15.28 2.28 -3.57
N SER A 140 -14.87 1.87 -2.37
CA SER A 140 -14.69 2.77 -1.22
C SER A 140 -13.30 2.61 -0.59
N TYR A 141 -12.84 3.64 0.10
CA TYR A 141 -11.47 3.72 0.62
C TYR A 141 -11.45 3.91 2.13
N ASP A 142 -10.69 3.06 2.83
CA ASP A 142 -10.61 3.07 4.29
C ASP A 142 -9.38 3.79 4.84
N PHE A 143 -8.28 3.94 4.10
CA PHE A 143 -7.02 4.46 4.63
C PHE A 143 -6.56 5.77 3.98
N TYR A 144 -6.33 6.79 4.80
CA TYR A 144 -5.79 8.08 4.35
C TYR A 144 -4.27 8.14 4.52
N THR A 145 -3.58 8.43 3.42
CA THR A 145 -2.11 8.45 3.34
C THR A 145 -1.49 9.82 3.59
N GLY A 146 -2.30 10.88 3.72
CA GLY A 146 -1.84 12.27 3.71
C GLY A 146 -1.62 12.86 2.30
N ASN A 147 -1.72 12.05 1.25
CA ASN A 147 -1.65 12.49 -0.16
C ASN A 147 -2.79 11.92 -1.04
N GLY A 148 -3.67 11.10 -0.45
CA GLY A 148 -4.66 10.32 -1.17
C GLY A 148 -5.19 9.17 -0.33
N TRP A 149 -6.00 8.31 -0.95
CA TRP A 149 -6.68 7.22 -0.29
C TRP A 149 -6.30 5.87 -0.88
N ARG A 150 -6.42 4.80 -0.08
CA ARG A 150 -6.30 3.42 -0.54
C ARG A 150 -7.24 2.50 0.22
N THR A 151 -7.58 1.38 -0.40
CA THR A 151 -8.24 0.29 0.32
C THR A 151 -7.21 -0.67 0.93
N THR A 152 -7.42 -1.03 2.20
CA THR A 152 -6.61 -2.06 2.90
C THR A 152 -7.37 -3.35 3.12
N GLU A 153 -8.68 -3.32 2.94
CA GLU A 153 -9.57 -4.45 3.13
C GLU A 153 -9.68 -5.26 1.84
N THR A 154 -9.13 -6.48 1.85
CA THR A 154 -9.01 -7.30 0.63
C THR A 154 -9.68 -8.66 0.75
N ASP A 155 -10.41 -8.91 1.85
CA ASP A 155 -11.09 -10.18 2.07
C ASP A 155 -12.16 -10.38 1.00
N LYS A 156 -12.12 -11.54 0.35
CA LYS A 156 -13.06 -11.91 -0.71
C LYS A 156 -14.09 -12.89 -0.16
N VAL A 157 -15.36 -12.53 -0.26
CA VAL A 157 -16.47 -13.35 0.24
C VAL A 157 -17.62 -13.37 -0.76
N ASP A 158 -18.38 -14.46 -0.77
CA ASP A 158 -19.54 -14.59 -1.66
C ASP A 158 -20.80 -13.93 -1.07
N LYS A 159 -20.81 -13.66 0.24
CA LYS A 159 -21.95 -13.07 0.96
C LYS A 159 -21.49 -12.13 2.07
N ILE A 160 -22.18 -10.99 2.16
CA ILE A 160 -22.12 -10.05 3.28
C ILE A 160 -23.45 -10.04 4.04
N SER A 161 -23.45 -9.52 5.26
CA SER A 161 -24.65 -9.36 6.11
C SER A 161 -24.75 -7.92 6.62
N PRO A 162 -25.16 -6.96 5.77
CA PRO A 162 -25.26 -5.58 6.17
C PRO A 162 -26.43 -5.34 7.12
N PRO A 163 -26.37 -4.26 7.93
CA PRO A 163 -27.52 -3.81 8.70
C PRO A 163 -28.69 -3.51 7.77
N VAL A 164 -29.92 -3.83 8.21
CA VAL A 164 -31.16 -3.67 7.42
C VAL A 164 -32.13 -2.64 8.00
N LEU A 165 -31.85 -2.11 9.20
CA LEU A 165 -32.72 -1.13 9.83
C LEU A 165 -32.72 0.17 9.01
N GLY A 166 -33.91 0.71 8.75
CA GLY A 166 -34.06 1.95 7.97
C GLY A 166 -33.54 1.83 6.54
N ARG A 167 -33.62 0.64 5.93
CA ARG A 167 -33.20 0.38 4.55
C ARG A 167 -34.29 -0.32 3.76
N GLU A 168 -34.35 -0.01 2.47
CA GLU A 168 -35.21 -0.68 1.51
C GLU A 168 -34.40 -1.40 0.44
N LYS A 169 -34.99 -2.43 -0.16
CA LYS A 169 -34.39 -3.09 -1.32
C LYS A 169 -34.51 -2.18 -2.54
N PHE A 170 -33.43 -2.11 -3.30
CA PHE A 170 -33.35 -1.35 -4.52
C PHE A 170 -32.70 -2.21 -5.60
N ASP A 171 -33.49 -2.54 -6.63
CA ASP A 171 -33.03 -3.30 -7.79
C ASP A 171 -32.71 -2.33 -8.93
N ALA A 172 -31.51 -2.49 -9.50
CA ALA A 172 -31.08 -1.74 -10.68
C ALA A 172 -30.42 -2.68 -11.68
N THR A 173 -30.69 -2.46 -12.96
CA THR A 173 -30.08 -3.23 -14.06
C THR A 173 -29.14 -2.34 -14.86
N PHE A 174 -27.88 -2.77 -14.93
CA PHE A 174 -26.79 -2.05 -15.56
C PHE A 174 -26.50 -2.67 -16.92
N GLU A 175 -26.47 -1.84 -17.96
CA GLU A 175 -26.02 -2.16 -19.31
C GLU A 175 -24.70 -1.41 -19.56
N ILE A 176 -23.57 -2.11 -19.46
CA ILE A 176 -22.23 -1.56 -19.54
C ILE A 176 -21.82 -1.40 -21.00
N VAL A 177 -21.53 -0.16 -21.40
CA VAL A 177 -21.03 0.19 -22.73
C VAL A 177 -19.49 0.18 -22.74
N VAL A 178 -18.87 0.67 -21.66
CA VAL A 178 -17.41 0.71 -21.51
C VAL A 178 -17.02 -0.10 -20.27
N PRO A 179 -16.41 -1.29 -20.42
CA PRO A 179 -16.09 -2.15 -19.28
C PRO A 179 -14.99 -1.56 -18.39
N GLN A 180 -15.25 -1.52 -17.08
CA GLN A 180 -14.37 -0.97 -16.05
C GLN A 180 -13.65 -2.08 -15.28
N GLN A 181 -12.77 -2.81 -15.97
CA GLN A 181 -12.17 -4.04 -15.47
C GLN A 181 -13.26 -4.98 -14.93
N ASN A 182 -13.02 -5.64 -13.79
CA ASN A 182 -13.95 -6.58 -13.17
C ASN A 182 -14.83 -5.92 -12.10
N LEU A 183 -14.93 -4.60 -12.04
CA LEU A 183 -15.80 -3.91 -11.08
C LEU A 183 -17.25 -3.95 -11.54
N LEU A 184 -18.14 -4.14 -10.57
CA LEU A 184 -19.58 -4.09 -10.73
C LEU A 184 -20.12 -2.91 -9.92
N PHE A 185 -21.06 -2.17 -10.51
CA PHE A 185 -21.66 -0.99 -9.92
C PHE A 185 -22.95 -1.34 -9.20
N GLY A 186 -23.30 -0.59 -8.16
CA GLY A 186 -24.57 -0.71 -7.45
C GLY A 186 -24.88 0.51 -6.60
N ALA A 187 -26.07 0.58 -6.03
CA ALA A 187 -26.46 1.71 -5.18
C ALA A 187 -26.07 1.45 -3.72
N ASN A 188 -25.39 2.39 -3.05
CA ASN A 188 -24.99 2.34 -1.64
C ASN A 188 -24.40 0.99 -1.14
N GLU A 189 -25.24 0.02 -0.75
CA GLU A 189 -24.82 -1.29 -0.24
C GLU A 189 -25.36 -2.47 -1.08
N PRO A 190 -24.64 -2.90 -2.13
CA PRO A 190 -24.98 -4.07 -2.94
C PRO A 190 -24.96 -5.38 -2.12
N VAL A 191 -25.98 -6.22 -2.27
CA VAL A 191 -26.08 -7.52 -1.54
C VAL A 191 -26.22 -8.74 -2.44
N LYS A 192 -26.57 -8.55 -3.71
CA LYS A 192 -26.68 -9.65 -4.67
C LYS A 192 -26.49 -9.13 -6.09
N VAL A 193 -25.82 -9.91 -6.93
CA VAL A 193 -25.68 -9.66 -8.37
C VAL A 193 -26.18 -10.87 -9.16
N SER A 194 -26.77 -10.64 -10.32
CA SER A 194 -27.26 -11.69 -11.24
C SER A 194 -26.17 -12.48 -11.96
N VAL A 195 -24.89 -12.08 -11.84
CA VAL A 195 -23.74 -12.71 -12.49
C VAL A 195 -22.71 -13.15 -11.46
N PRO A 196 -21.86 -14.16 -11.72
CA PRO A 196 -20.87 -14.61 -10.74
C PRO A 196 -19.98 -13.49 -10.22
N PHE A 197 -20.02 -13.26 -8.90
CA PHE A 197 -19.40 -12.10 -8.26
C PHE A 197 -18.74 -12.50 -6.93
N GLN A 198 -17.87 -11.63 -6.43
CA GLN A 198 -17.31 -11.67 -5.08
C GLN A 198 -17.34 -10.27 -4.49
N PHE A 199 -17.69 -10.18 -3.21
CA PHE A 199 -17.50 -8.97 -2.43
C PHE A 199 -16.06 -8.87 -1.98
N GLN A 200 -15.51 -7.67 -2.07
CA GLN A 200 -14.37 -7.24 -1.27
C GLN A 200 -14.92 -6.58 0.00
N THR A 201 -14.47 -7.00 1.17
CA THR A 201 -15.03 -6.58 2.47
C THR A 201 -13.98 -6.60 3.58
N GLY A 202 -14.35 -6.10 4.76
CA GLY A 202 -13.63 -6.30 6.01
C GLY A 202 -13.93 -7.66 6.65
N ALA A 203 -13.18 -8.00 7.70
CA ALA A 203 -13.26 -9.31 8.35
C ALA A 203 -14.66 -9.63 8.92
N ASP A 204 -15.43 -8.62 9.29
CA ASP A 204 -16.78 -8.72 9.85
C ASP A 204 -17.88 -9.00 8.81
N ARG A 205 -17.58 -8.77 7.52
CA ARG A 205 -18.49 -9.03 6.39
C ARG A 205 -19.83 -8.28 6.49
N SER A 206 -19.90 -7.14 7.18
CA SER A 206 -21.14 -6.34 7.32
C SER A 206 -21.31 -5.26 6.26
N TYR A 207 -20.37 -5.10 5.34
CA TYR A 207 -20.47 -4.14 4.23
C TYR A 207 -19.59 -4.54 3.06
N SER A 208 -19.74 -3.87 1.93
CA SER A 208 -18.94 -4.04 0.73
C SER A 208 -18.04 -2.83 0.51
N ILE A 209 -16.77 -3.12 0.21
CA ILE A 209 -15.81 -2.15 -0.28
C ILE A 209 -15.98 -1.96 -1.78
N ALA A 210 -16.01 -3.09 -2.50
CA ALA A 210 -16.23 -3.18 -3.94
C ALA A 210 -16.90 -4.52 -4.25
N VAL A 211 -17.61 -4.58 -5.37
CA VAL A 211 -18.15 -5.84 -5.92
C VAL A 211 -17.40 -6.16 -7.19
N ARG A 212 -16.84 -7.36 -7.28
CA ARG A 212 -16.02 -7.77 -8.43
C ARG A 212 -16.60 -8.99 -9.11
N ALA A 213 -16.71 -8.95 -10.44
CA ALA A 213 -17.05 -10.12 -11.24
C ALA A 213 -15.94 -11.17 -11.15
N VAL A 214 -16.33 -12.44 -10.98
CA VAL A 214 -15.42 -13.59 -11.04
C VAL A 214 -15.19 -13.93 -12.53
N ARG A 215 -14.02 -14.50 -12.88
CA ARG A 215 -13.68 -14.89 -14.27
C ARG A 215 -14.86 -15.62 -14.93
N GLY A 216 -15.29 -15.13 -16.10
CA GLY A 216 -16.49 -15.57 -16.83
C GLY A 216 -17.71 -14.65 -16.66
N GLY A 217 -17.81 -13.90 -15.57
CA GLY A 217 -18.87 -12.91 -15.31
C GLY A 217 -18.64 -11.54 -15.98
N GLN A 218 -17.41 -11.20 -16.35
CA GLN A 218 -17.11 -9.97 -17.10
C GLN A 218 -17.63 -9.97 -18.54
N ALA A 219 -18.10 -11.12 -19.04
CA ALA A 219 -18.65 -11.23 -20.39
C ALA A 219 -20.10 -10.72 -20.50
N SER A 220 -20.77 -10.43 -19.37
CA SER A 220 -22.11 -9.87 -19.42
C SER A 220 -22.06 -8.35 -19.55
N GLU A 221 -22.37 -7.85 -20.75
CA GLU A 221 -22.67 -6.42 -20.97
C GLU A 221 -23.86 -5.94 -20.10
N LYS A 222 -24.65 -6.87 -19.53
CA LYS A 222 -25.82 -6.56 -18.71
C LYS A 222 -25.90 -7.39 -17.42
N TYR A 223 -26.14 -6.75 -16.28
CA TYR A 223 -26.38 -7.42 -15.00
C TYR A 223 -27.35 -6.63 -14.11
N THR A 224 -28.02 -7.34 -13.19
CA THR A 224 -28.91 -6.73 -12.18
C THR A 224 -28.26 -6.83 -10.81
N VAL A 225 -28.33 -5.75 -10.04
CA VAL A 225 -27.86 -5.67 -8.66
C VAL A 225 -29.02 -5.35 -7.74
N THR A 226 -29.20 -6.19 -6.72
CA THR A 226 -30.05 -5.87 -5.57
C THR A 226 -29.18 -5.23 -4.50
N SER A 227 -29.56 -4.03 -4.08
CA SER A 227 -28.88 -3.27 -3.05
C SER A 227 -29.81 -2.93 -1.90
N TYR A 228 -29.26 -2.58 -0.74
CA TYR A 228 -29.99 -1.92 0.33
C TYR A 228 -29.64 -0.44 0.37
N VAL A 229 -30.63 0.43 0.13
CA VAL A 229 -30.47 1.88 0.20
C VAL A 229 -31.13 2.41 1.47
N SER A 230 -30.56 3.45 2.07
CA SER A 230 -31.12 4.03 3.29
C SER A 230 -32.37 4.86 3.01
N VAL A 231 -33.36 4.68 3.89
CA VAL A 231 -34.58 5.48 4.03
C VAL A 231 -34.69 6.07 5.44
N ALA A 232 -33.61 6.05 6.20
CA ALA A 232 -33.57 6.60 7.56
C ALA A 232 -33.73 8.12 7.51
N ASP A 233 -34.66 8.64 8.31
CA ASP A 233 -34.84 10.07 8.52
C ASP A 233 -33.75 10.65 9.45
N LYS A 234 -33.69 11.98 9.54
CA LYS A 234 -32.69 12.66 10.37
C LYS A 234 -32.79 12.26 11.84
N ALA A 235 -34.01 12.17 12.37
CA ALA A 235 -34.28 11.82 13.77
C ALA A 235 -33.83 10.39 14.12
N ALA A 236 -33.94 9.44 13.19
CA ALA A 236 -33.43 8.08 13.33
C ALA A 236 -31.89 8.08 13.40
N LEU A 237 -31.22 8.85 12.54
CA LEU A 237 -29.75 8.91 12.52
C LEU A 237 -29.17 9.68 13.72
N ARG A 238 -29.86 10.70 14.25
CA ARG A 238 -29.50 11.37 15.51
C ARG A 238 -29.57 10.43 16.71
N ARG A 239 -30.50 9.47 16.70
CA ARG A 239 -30.64 8.46 17.77
C ARG A 239 -29.62 7.33 17.69
N ALA A 240 -28.87 7.21 16.58
CA ALA A 240 -27.83 6.20 16.47
C ALA A 240 -26.71 6.48 17.50
N PRO A 241 -26.20 5.46 18.21
CA PRO A 241 -25.20 5.66 19.24
C PRO A 241 -23.87 6.13 18.63
N GLY A 242 -23.18 7.04 19.31
CA GLY A 242 -21.80 7.45 18.98
C GLY A 242 -20.73 6.44 19.39
N THR A 243 -21.13 5.22 19.77
CA THR A 243 -20.20 4.11 20.12
C THR A 243 -20.11 3.15 18.94
N TYR A 244 -18.91 2.95 18.43
CA TYR A 244 -18.66 2.17 17.22
C TYR A 244 -17.99 0.83 17.54
N PRO A 245 -18.30 -0.24 16.79
CA PRO A 245 -17.55 -1.48 16.86
C PRO A 245 -16.06 -1.25 16.60
N ASP A 246 -15.19 -2.02 17.27
CA ASP A 246 -13.74 -1.84 17.21
C ASP A 246 -13.18 -1.93 15.78
N TYR A 247 -13.72 -2.84 14.96
CA TYR A 247 -13.30 -3.01 13.56
C TYR A 247 -13.60 -1.77 12.70
N ILE A 248 -14.73 -1.08 12.95
CA ILE A 248 -15.06 0.18 12.30
C ILE A 248 -14.12 1.28 12.82
N ARG A 249 -13.98 1.39 14.14
CA ARG A 249 -13.19 2.44 14.79
C ARG A 249 -11.73 2.42 14.33
N GLN A 250 -11.09 1.26 14.33
CA GLN A 250 -9.67 1.11 14.01
C GLN A 250 -9.34 1.49 12.57
N LYS A 251 -10.26 1.27 11.63
CA LYS A 251 -10.03 1.52 10.19
C LYS A 251 -10.56 2.88 9.75
N TYR A 252 -11.77 3.21 10.15
CA TYR A 252 -12.49 4.35 9.61
C TYR A 252 -12.41 5.60 10.48
N LEU A 253 -11.67 5.58 11.60
CA LEU A 253 -11.14 6.78 12.25
C LEU A 253 -9.64 7.00 11.98
N GLN A 254 -9.01 6.14 11.17
CA GLN A 254 -7.59 6.25 10.89
C GLN A 254 -7.28 7.59 10.20
N LEU A 255 -6.32 8.31 10.75
CA LEU A 255 -5.69 9.49 10.18
C LEU A 255 -4.17 9.42 10.44
N PRO A 256 -3.32 9.92 9.53
CA PRO A 256 -1.89 9.95 9.76
C PRO A 256 -1.56 10.95 10.88
N SER A 257 -0.51 10.65 11.65
CA SER A 257 0.01 11.58 12.68
C SER A 257 0.49 12.90 12.08
N THR A 258 0.83 12.92 10.79
CA THR A 258 1.27 14.10 10.03
C THR A 258 0.12 15.01 9.57
N LEU A 259 -1.14 14.68 9.85
CA LEU A 259 -2.28 15.54 9.48
C LEU A 259 -2.10 16.94 10.10
N PRO A 260 -2.10 18.02 9.30
CA PRO A 260 -1.83 19.37 9.80
C PRO A 260 -2.81 19.83 10.89
N GLN A 261 -2.28 20.48 11.93
CA GLN A 261 -3.06 20.93 13.08
C GLN A 261 -4.22 21.86 12.67
N ARG A 262 -4.01 22.74 11.68
CA ARG A 262 -5.07 23.65 11.22
C ARG A 262 -6.28 22.93 10.64
N VAL A 263 -6.11 21.77 10.01
CA VAL A 263 -7.25 20.93 9.54
C VAL A 263 -8.03 20.41 10.74
N ARG A 264 -7.33 19.96 11.79
CA ARG A 264 -7.96 19.47 13.02
C ARG A 264 -8.76 20.59 13.71
N ASP A 265 -8.12 21.75 13.89
CA ASP A 265 -8.74 22.91 14.51
C ASP A 265 -9.97 23.38 13.73
N LEU A 266 -9.90 23.35 12.39
CA LEU A 266 -11.05 23.69 11.54
C LEU A 266 -12.20 22.70 11.71
N ALA A 267 -11.92 21.39 11.81
CA ALA A 267 -12.94 20.37 12.05
C ALA A 267 -13.70 20.64 13.35
N HIS A 268 -12.99 20.85 14.46
CA HIS A 268 -13.59 21.18 15.77
C HIS A 268 -14.33 22.52 15.75
N LYS A 269 -13.75 23.54 15.10
CA LYS A 269 -14.38 24.86 14.97
C LYS A 269 -15.71 24.80 14.21
N VAL A 270 -15.75 24.05 13.10
CA VAL A 270 -16.95 23.94 12.26
C VAL A 270 -18.01 23.08 12.94
N ALA A 271 -17.62 21.98 13.58
CA ALA A 271 -18.55 21.15 14.34
C ALA A 271 -19.16 21.87 15.54
N GLY A 272 -18.45 22.82 16.15
CA GLY A 272 -18.95 23.60 17.27
C GLY A 272 -19.29 22.71 18.47
N GLU A 273 -20.48 22.90 19.03
CA GLU A 273 -20.97 22.15 20.21
C GLU A 273 -21.76 20.88 19.84
N GLN A 274 -21.82 20.51 18.56
CA GLN A 274 -22.60 19.34 18.13
C GLN A 274 -22.06 18.06 18.76
N THR A 275 -22.94 17.32 19.43
CA THR A 275 -22.55 16.10 20.15
C THR A 275 -22.79 14.83 19.34
N ASP A 276 -23.89 14.77 18.59
CA ASP A 276 -24.27 13.58 17.84
C ASP A 276 -23.54 13.47 16.49
N PRO A 277 -23.25 12.24 16.02
CA PRO A 277 -22.52 12.04 14.77
C PRO A 277 -23.25 12.58 13.53
N TYR A 278 -24.58 12.61 13.53
CA TYR A 278 -25.36 13.04 12.38
C TYR A 278 -25.27 14.55 12.18
N ASP A 279 -25.51 15.34 13.22
CA ASP A 279 -25.46 16.79 13.15
C ASP A 279 -24.01 17.28 12.93
N LYS A 280 -22.99 16.55 13.42
CA LYS A 280 -21.59 16.77 12.99
C LYS A 280 -21.42 16.57 11.47
N ALA A 281 -21.90 15.45 10.92
CA ALA A 281 -21.80 15.17 9.49
C ALA A 281 -22.54 16.21 8.63
N GLU A 282 -23.77 16.55 9.00
CA GLU A 282 -24.59 17.55 8.31
C GLU A 282 -23.97 18.96 8.40
N THR A 283 -23.40 19.34 9.55
CA THR A 283 -22.74 20.64 9.73
C THR A 283 -21.48 20.76 8.86
N ILE A 284 -20.65 19.72 8.82
CA ILE A 284 -19.42 19.69 8.00
C ILE A 284 -19.77 19.69 6.50
N GLU A 285 -20.76 18.90 6.10
CA GLU A 285 -21.29 18.90 4.72
C GLU A 285 -21.76 20.30 4.31
N SER A 286 -22.61 20.92 5.13
CA SER A 286 -23.16 22.26 4.88
C SER A 286 -22.05 23.32 4.79
N PHE A 287 -21.07 23.27 5.71
CA PHE A 287 -19.91 24.16 5.67
C PHE A 287 -19.13 24.04 4.36
N LEU A 288 -18.82 22.82 3.93
CA LEU A 288 -18.08 22.59 2.70
C LEU A 288 -18.84 23.10 1.47
N ARG A 289 -20.14 22.81 1.41
CA ARG A 289 -21.02 23.21 0.31
C ARG A 289 -21.20 24.73 0.19
N THR A 290 -21.18 25.45 1.31
CA THR A 290 -21.47 26.89 1.36
C THR A 290 -20.21 27.77 1.33
N THR A 291 -19.08 27.25 1.81
CA THR A 291 -17.83 28.02 1.96
C THR A 291 -16.94 27.96 0.72
N TYR A 292 -16.96 26.83 0.01
CA TYR A 292 -16.05 26.55 -1.10
C TYR A 292 -16.80 26.45 -2.43
N ARG A 293 -16.07 26.57 -3.54
CA ARG A 293 -16.63 26.49 -4.90
C ARG A 293 -16.13 25.25 -5.63
N TYR A 294 -16.95 24.75 -6.55
CA TYR A 294 -16.51 23.68 -7.43
C TYR A 294 -15.74 24.24 -8.63
N ALA A 295 -14.59 23.66 -8.96
CA ALA A 295 -13.80 23.97 -10.15
C ALA A 295 -13.35 22.67 -10.85
N PRO A 296 -13.55 22.52 -12.17
CA PRO A 296 -13.19 21.30 -12.91
C PRO A 296 -11.70 21.22 -13.26
N THR A 297 -10.89 22.24 -12.95
CA THR A 297 -9.45 22.28 -13.23
C THR A 297 -8.65 22.49 -11.96
N VAL A 298 -7.64 21.64 -11.76
CA VAL A 298 -6.92 21.49 -10.50
C VAL A 298 -5.54 22.11 -10.59
N ARG A 299 -5.13 22.79 -9.52
CA ARG A 299 -3.71 23.07 -9.25
C ARG A 299 -3.22 22.05 -8.23
N ALA A 300 -2.27 21.21 -8.63
CA ALA A 300 -1.68 20.22 -7.73
C ALA A 300 -1.08 20.92 -6.48
N PRO A 301 -1.21 20.32 -5.29
CA PRO A 301 -0.61 20.86 -4.08
C PRO A 301 0.92 20.94 -4.21
N PRO A 302 1.57 21.93 -3.57
CA PRO A 302 3.01 21.96 -3.45
C PRO A 302 3.56 20.66 -2.86
N ALA A 303 4.74 20.26 -3.29
CA ALA A 303 5.29 18.97 -2.87
C ALA A 303 5.49 18.92 -1.34
N GLY A 304 5.00 17.85 -0.71
CA GLY A 304 5.06 17.68 0.74
C GLY A 304 3.93 18.39 1.52
N ARG A 305 3.00 19.05 0.83
CA ARG A 305 1.80 19.61 1.43
C ARG A 305 0.64 18.62 1.34
N ASP A 306 -0.07 18.45 2.45
CA ASP A 306 -1.29 17.66 2.49
C ASP A 306 -2.35 18.28 1.54
N PRO A 307 -2.96 17.50 0.62
CA PRO A 307 -3.91 18.03 -0.35
C PRO A 307 -5.22 18.56 0.28
N VAL A 308 -5.70 17.95 1.36
CA VAL A 308 -6.91 18.40 2.08
C VAL A 308 -6.62 19.74 2.75
N ASP A 309 -5.47 19.84 3.39
CA ASP A 309 -4.95 21.08 3.95
C ASP A 309 -4.80 22.19 2.89
N PHE A 310 -4.26 21.87 1.72
CA PHE A 310 -4.12 22.84 0.65
C PHE A 310 -5.48 23.32 0.12
N PHE A 311 -6.43 22.40 -0.04
CA PHE A 311 -7.78 22.73 -0.49
C PHE A 311 -8.50 23.67 0.49
N LEU A 312 -8.56 23.30 1.78
CA LEU A 312 -9.36 24.00 2.79
C LEU A 312 -8.90 25.44 3.04
N PHE A 313 -7.61 25.73 2.87
CA PHE A 313 -7.03 27.02 3.27
C PHE A 313 -6.51 27.86 2.12
N ASP A 314 -6.06 27.25 1.02
CA ASP A 314 -5.31 27.95 -0.02
C ASP A 314 -6.04 27.93 -1.37
N LEU A 315 -6.55 26.78 -1.82
CA LEU A 315 -7.30 26.70 -3.08
C LEU A 315 -8.69 27.27 -2.93
N LYS A 316 -9.46 26.75 -1.96
CA LYS A 316 -10.87 27.09 -1.71
C LYS A 316 -11.85 26.82 -2.87
N GLU A 317 -11.34 26.30 -3.98
CA GLU A 317 -12.10 25.80 -5.12
C GLU A 317 -11.38 24.60 -5.72
N ASP A 318 -12.10 23.49 -5.92
CA ASP A 318 -11.53 22.27 -6.51
C ASP A 318 -12.63 21.28 -6.95
N PHE A 319 -12.27 20.06 -7.32
CA PHE A 319 -13.19 19.01 -7.76
C PHE A 319 -13.64 18.06 -6.63
N CYS A 320 -14.56 17.14 -6.94
CA CYS A 320 -15.31 16.33 -5.96
C CYS A 320 -14.44 15.50 -5.00
N GLU A 321 -13.31 14.94 -5.44
CA GLU A 321 -12.42 14.16 -4.56
C GLU A 321 -11.91 14.97 -3.36
N TYR A 322 -11.65 16.28 -3.53
CA TYR A 322 -11.21 17.14 -2.43
C TYR A 322 -12.33 17.44 -1.43
N PHE A 323 -13.55 17.66 -1.92
CA PHE A 323 -14.72 17.84 -1.05
C PHE A 323 -14.99 16.58 -0.23
N ALA A 324 -15.04 15.41 -0.88
CA ALA A 324 -15.24 14.13 -0.22
C ALA A 324 -14.10 13.83 0.78
N SER A 325 -12.85 14.00 0.36
CA SER A 325 -11.69 13.78 1.23
C SER A 325 -11.68 14.70 2.44
N SER A 326 -11.99 15.99 2.26
CA SER A 326 -12.01 16.96 3.35
C SER A 326 -13.09 16.64 4.37
N MET A 327 -14.30 16.33 3.90
CA MET A 327 -15.38 15.91 4.79
C MET A 327 -14.99 14.66 5.59
N VAL A 328 -14.45 13.62 4.93
CA VAL A 328 -14.04 12.40 5.63
C VAL A 328 -12.94 12.68 6.64
N VAL A 329 -11.90 13.43 6.28
CA VAL A 329 -10.79 13.76 7.20
C VAL A 329 -11.30 14.54 8.41
N MET A 330 -12.16 15.55 8.20
CA MET A 330 -12.73 16.34 9.28
C MET A 330 -13.64 15.49 10.18
N LEU A 331 -14.45 14.58 9.62
CA LEU A 331 -15.30 13.69 10.42
C LEU A 331 -14.51 12.68 11.24
N ARG A 332 -13.46 12.10 10.65
CA ARG A 332 -12.57 11.17 11.37
C ARG A 332 -11.88 11.84 12.55
N GLU A 333 -11.45 13.09 12.39
CA GLU A 333 -10.91 13.90 13.48
C GLU A 333 -11.93 14.11 14.61
N LEU A 334 -13.21 14.27 14.26
CA LEU A 334 -14.31 14.45 15.21
C LEU A 334 -14.82 13.14 15.84
N GLY A 335 -14.14 12.03 15.58
CA GLY A 335 -14.49 10.71 16.08
C GLY A 335 -15.66 10.04 15.35
N VAL A 336 -16.02 10.51 14.15
CA VAL A 336 -17.11 9.99 13.34
C VAL A 336 -16.55 9.13 12.18
N PRO A 337 -16.78 7.80 12.15
CA PRO A 337 -16.22 6.93 11.13
C PRO A 337 -16.82 7.23 9.75
N ALA A 338 -15.94 7.53 8.79
CA ALA A 338 -16.32 7.93 7.45
C ALA A 338 -15.36 7.36 6.41
N ARG A 339 -15.81 7.23 5.16
CA ARG A 339 -15.00 6.77 4.02
C ARG A 339 -15.32 7.54 2.74
N VAL A 340 -14.31 7.66 1.89
CA VAL A 340 -14.50 8.16 0.51
C VAL A 340 -15.02 7.02 -0.35
N VAL A 341 -15.94 7.33 -1.25
CA VAL A 341 -16.50 6.40 -2.23
C VAL A 341 -16.34 6.99 -3.62
N GLU A 342 -15.93 6.18 -4.58
CA GLU A 342 -15.88 6.55 -5.99
C GLU A 342 -16.83 5.70 -6.82
N GLY A 343 -17.36 6.32 -7.88
CA GLY A 343 -18.25 5.70 -8.83
C GLY A 343 -18.79 6.74 -9.80
N TYR A 344 -20.09 6.67 -10.08
CA TYR A 344 -20.78 7.63 -10.93
C TYR A 344 -21.97 8.27 -10.21
N THR A 345 -22.30 9.50 -10.57
CA THR A 345 -23.62 10.07 -10.25
C THR A 345 -24.72 9.34 -11.01
N ALA A 346 -25.98 9.68 -10.73
CA ALA A 346 -27.15 9.06 -11.37
C ALA A 346 -27.11 9.12 -12.91
N GLY A 347 -26.44 10.12 -13.49
CA GLY A 347 -26.52 10.42 -14.92
C GLY A 347 -27.83 11.12 -15.29
N THR A 348 -28.14 11.16 -16.59
CA THR A 348 -29.35 11.83 -17.11
C THR A 348 -30.40 10.80 -17.50
N LEU A 349 -31.64 10.97 -17.04
CA LEU A 349 -32.75 10.12 -17.49
C LEU A 349 -33.03 10.37 -18.97
N ASP A 350 -32.93 9.32 -19.79
CA ASP A 350 -33.31 9.34 -21.20
C ASP A 350 -34.82 9.06 -21.32
N PRO A 351 -35.64 10.06 -21.75
CA PRO A 351 -37.08 9.90 -21.85
C PRO A 351 -37.51 8.86 -22.90
N ALA A 352 -36.67 8.56 -23.90
CA ALA A 352 -37.02 7.61 -24.96
C ALA A 352 -36.92 6.15 -24.48
N THR A 353 -35.97 5.86 -23.60
CA THR A 353 -35.73 4.51 -23.08
C THR A 353 -36.21 4.31 -21.64
N GLY A 354 -36.46 5.39 -20.90
CA GLY A 354 -36.78 5.36 -19.47
C GLY A 354 -35.58 4.98 -18.59
N LYS A 355 -34.36 4.96 -19.14
CA LYS A 355 -33.13 4.56 -18.45
C LYS A 355 -32.25 5.76 -18.15
N PHE A 356 -31.44 5.68 -17.11
CA PHE A 356 -30.40 6.66 -16.84
C PHE A 356 -29.21 6.43 -17.76
N GLN A 357 -28.89 7.42 -18.58
CA GLN A 357 -27.66 7.47 -19.36
C GLN A 357 -26.54 8.03 -18.49
N VAL A 358 -25.55 7.20 -18.20
CA VAL A 358 -24.38 7.56 -17.39
C VAL A 358 -23.17 7.70 -18.29
N LYS A 359 -22.51 8.84 -18.18
CA LYS A 359 -21.36 9.23 -18.99
C LYS A 359 -20.09 9.24 -18.15
N GLU A 360 -18.96 9.26 -18.83
CA GLU A 360 -17.65 9.32 -18.18
C GLU A 360 -17.47 10.61 -17.37
N LEU A 361 -18.06 11.73 -17.82
CA LEU A 361 -18.14 13.00 -17.08
C LEU A 361 -18.97 12.93 -15.79
N ASP A 362 -19.78 11.89 -15.59
CA ASP A 362 -20.56 11.68 -14.37
C ASP A 362 -19.74 10.98 -13.28
N ALA A 363 -18.45 10.68 -13.52
CA ALA A 363 -17.56 10.11 -12.52
C ALA A 363 -17.45 11.04 -11.33
N HIS A 364 -17.65 10.50 -10.13
CA HIS A 364 -17.83 11.30 -8.93
C HIS A 364 -17.33 10.60 -7.67
N ALA A 365 -16.90 11.41 -6.71
CA ALA A 365 -16.50 10.98 -5.39
C ALA A 365 -17.41 11.60 -4.33
N TRP A 366 -17.93 10.77 -3.43
CA TRP A 366 -18.81 11.19 -2.33
C TRP A 366 -18.38 10.55 -1.01
N VAL A 367 -19.15 10.79 0.04
CA VAL A 367 -18.84 10.35 1.40
C VAL A 367 -19.85 9.31 1.87
N GLU A 368 -19.38 8.31 2.59
CA GLU A 368 -20.25 7.46 3.40
C GLU A 368 -19.83 7.55 4.87
N VAL A 369 -20.80 7.76 5.76
CA VAL A 369 -20.64 7.86 7.21
C VAL A 369 -21.30 6.65 7.87
N TYR A 370 -20.61 6.02 8.82
CA TYR A 370 -21.13 4.84 9.50
C TYR A 370 -22.00 5.21 10.71
N PHE A 371 -23.24 4.74 10.71
CA PHE A 371 -24.16 4.84 11.84
C PHE A 371 -24.47 3.43 12.35
N PRO A 372 -24.20 3.09 13.62
CA PRO A 372 -24.53 1.76 14.15
C PRO A 372 -25.98 1.40 13.91
N GLN A 373 -26.26 0.13 13.62
CA GLN A 373 -27.57 -0.41 13.21
C GLN A 373 -28.08 0.03 11.82
N TYR A 374 -27.65 1.19 11.31
CA TYR A 374 -28.04 1.71 9.99
C TYR A 374 -26.98 1.46 8.90
N GLY A 375 -25.72 1.21 9.27
CA GLY A 375 -24.61 0.97 8.34
C GLY A 375 -24.07 2.26 7.70
N TRP A 376 -23.57 2.14 6.47
CA TRP A 376 -22.95 3.24 5.71
C TRP A 376 -24.01 4.12 5.02
N ILE A 377 -24.04 5.41 5.37
CA ILE A 377 -25.01 6.40 4.91
C ILE A 377 -24.32 7.46 4.07
N GLU A 378 -24.85 7.76 2.88
CA GLU A 378 -24.23 8.65 1.89
C GLU A 378 -24.35 10.14 2.25
N PHE A 379 -23.32 10.95 2.02
CA PHE A 379 -23.31 12.40 2.12
C PHE A 379 -22.63 12.99 0.89
N GLU A 380 -23.07 14.17 0.45
CA GLU A 380 -22.62 14.81 -0.77
C GLU A 380 -22.09 16.23 -0.48
N PRO A 381 -20.80 16.37 -0.15
CA PRO A 381 -20.21 17.67 0.18
C PRO A 381 -19.96 18.57 -1.03
N THR A 382 -20.11 18.09 -2.27
CA THR A 382 -19.76 18.88 -3.47
C THR A 382 -20.90 19.84 -3.85
N PRO A 383 -20.68 21.17 -3.87
CA PRO A 383 -21.75 22.14 -4.15
C PRO A 383 -22.39 22.01 -5.54
N SER A 384 -21.64 21.51 -6.54
CA SER A 384 -22.13 21.31 -7.91
C SER A 384 -23.12 20.16 -8.06
N GLN A 385 -23.20 19.27 -7.05
CA GLN A 385 -24.16 18.18 -7.00
C GLN A 385 -25.35 18.54 -6.09
N ALA A 386 -26.53 17.99 -6.41
CA ALA A 386 -27.69 18.13 -5.55
C ALA A 386 -27.44 17.47 -4.18
N PRO A 387 -27.83 18.11 -3.07
CA PRO A 387 -27.69 17.49 -1.76
C PRO A 387 -28.62 16.27 -1.65
N ILE A 388 -28.21 15.28 -0.85
CA ILE A 388 -29.04 14.12 -0.56
C ILE A 388 -30.12 14.54 0.45
N PHE A 389 -31.36 14.68 -0.01
CA PHE A 389 -32.46 15.06 0.86
C PHE A 389 -32.85 13.92 1.81
N ARG A 390 -32.95 14.24 3.09
CA ARG A 390 -33.49 13.37 4.14
C ARG A 390 -34.63 14.07 4.84
N VAL A 391 -35.73 13.34 5.04
CA VAL A 391 -36.88 13.84 5.79
C VAL A 391 -36.46 14.12 7.22
N ASP A 392 -36.93 15.25 7.76
CA ASP A 392 -36.85 15.54 9.19
C ASP A 392 -38.23 15.33 9.82
N SER A 393 -38.47 14.13 10.31
CA SER A 393 -39.77 13.73 10.87
C SER A 393 -40.12 14.51 12.16
N GLU A 394 -39.12 15.01 12.89
CA GLU A 394 -39.34 15.86 14.07
C GLU A 394 -39.81 17.27 13.66
N ALA A 395 -39.31 17.80 12.54
CA ALA A 395 -39.77 19.08 12.01
C ALA A 395 -41.20 19.02 11.43
N ILE A 396 -41.63 17.86 10.93
CA ILE A 396 -42.99 17.65 10.38
C ILE A 396 -44.02 17.40 11.49
N GLY A 397 -43.60 16.87 12.64
CA GLY A 397 -44.46 16.60 13.81
C GLY A 397 -45.04 17.85 14.50
N GLY A 398 -44.63 19.06 14.11
CA GLY A 398 -45.17 20.34 14.61
C GLY A 398 -46.52 20.76 14.02
N ALA A 399 -47.04 20.03 13.03
CA ALA A 399 -48.34 20.30 12.41
C ALA A 399 -49.25 19.06 12.47
N SER A 400 -49.89 18.82 13.62
CA SER A 400 -50.96 17.82 13.74
C SER A 400 -52.34 18.47 13.63
N PRO A 401 -53.18 18.11 12.64
CA PRO A 401 -54.62 18.04 12.83
C PRO A 401 -54.93 16.86 13.77
N GLY A 402 -55.90 17.03 14.66
CA GLY A 402 -56.06 16.22 15.86
C GLY A 402 -56.59 14.79 15.67
N GLY A 403 -56.23 13.96 16.66
CA GLY A 403 -57.18 13.26 17.54
C GLY A 403 -57.91 12.05 16.97
N GLY A 404 -57.48 10.86 17.40
CA GLY A 404 -58.25 9.62 17.33
C GLY A 404 -57.58 8.53 18.16
N ASP A 405 -58.03 8.39 19.40
CA ASP A 405 -57.75 7.29 20.34
C ASP A 405 -58.00 5.91 19.71
N ASP A 406 -57.19 4.91 20.09
CA ASP A 406 -57.78 3.73 20.75
C ASP A 406 -56.74 2.86 21.48
N THR A 407 -57.09 2.67 22.76
CA THR A 407 -56.56 1.87 23.87
C THR A 407 -56.34 0.38 23.57
N SER A 408 -55.29 -0.22 24.13
CA SER A 408 -55.30 -1.62 24.57
C SER A 408 -54.26 -1.91 25.66
N THR A 409 -54.80 -2.14 26.86
CA THR A 409 -54.19 -2.58 28.12
C THR A 409 -53.77 -4.06 28.10
N GLY A 410 -52.69 -4.40 28.81
CA GLY A 410 -52.29 -5.80 29.05
C GLY A 410 -51.15 -5.97 30.08
N THR A 411 -51.52 -5.96 31.36
CA THR A 411 -50.71 -6.26 32.55
C THR A 411 -50.15 -7.69 32.59
N THR A 412 -48.91 -7.90 33.06
CA THR A 412 -48.59 -8.79 34.21
C THR A 412 -47.10 -8.77 34.57
N ALA A 413 -46.84 -8.37 35.81
CA ALA A 413 -45.60 -8.57 36.53
C ALA A 413 -45.62 -9.93 37.25
N ILE A 414 -44.48 -10.61 37.31
CA ILE A 414 -44.16 -11.61 38.34
C ILE A 414 -42.78 -11.26 38.89
N ASP A 415 -42.77 -11.01 40.19
CA ASP A 415 -41.65 -10.80 41.10
C ASP A 415 -41.41 -12.07 41.95
N ARG A 416 -40.13 -12.34 42.26
CA ARG A 416 -39.52 -13.16 43.33
C ARG A 416 -38.07 -13.45 42.91
N GLY A 417 -37.02 -12.89 43.52
CA GLY A 417 -36.62 -12.90 44.94
C GLY A 417 -35.52 -13.98 45.11
N ASP A 418 -34.23 -13.64 44.94
CA ASP A 418 -33.26 -13.13 45.93
C ASP A 418 -32.45 -14.25 46.64
N LYS A 419 -31.11 -14.17 46.56
CA LYS A 419 -30.15 -14.27 47.69
C LYS A 419 -28.67 -14.33 47.25
N ASP A 420 -27.97 -13.28 47.68
CA ASP A 420 -26.67 -13.24 48.38
C ASP A 420 -25.49 -14.08 47.89
N LEU A 421 -24.43 -13.39 47.46
CA LEU A 421 -23.12 -13.42 48.15
C LEU A 421 -22.40 -12.06 47.99
N GLN A 422 -22.07 -11.47 49.13
CA GLN A 422 -21.38 -10.19 49.30
C GLN A 422 -20.00 -10.44 49.91
N ASN A 423 -18.95 -9.90 49.28
CA ASN A 423 -17.67 -9.44 49.86
C ASN A 423 -16.81 -8.93 48.68
N ASP A 424 -16.72 -7.63 48.41
CA ASP A 424 -16.00 -6.55 49.09
C ASP A 424 -14.47 -6.66 49.03
N ASN A 425 -13.88 -5.84 48.14
CA ASN A 425 -12.74 -4.94 48.39
C ASN A 425 -12.12 -4.49 47.05
N SER A 426 -12.28 -3.21 46.75
CA SER A 426 -11.32 -2.39 45.97
C SER A 426 -10.39 -1.70 47.01
N PRO A 427 -9.17 -1.20 46.70
CA PRO A 427 -8.89 -0.44 45.47
C PRO A 427 -7.46 -0.50 44.87
N ASP A 428 -7.40 0.05 43.64
CA ASP A 428 -6.30 0.76 42.97
C ASP A 428 -4.98 0.05 42.61
N GLU A 429 -4.64 0.05 41.32
CA GLU A 429 -3.44 0.72 40.78
C GLU A 429 -3.34 0.52 39.26
N GLY A 430 -3.11 1.62 38.53
CA GLY A 430 -3.03 1.64 37.08
C GLY A 430 -1.84 0.86 36.51
N GLN A 431 -2.08 0.11 35.44
CA GLN A 431 -1.02 -0.44 34.59
C GLN A 431 -1.09 0.16 33.19
N GLY A 432 -0.05 0.97 32.92
CA GLY A 432 0.17 1.65 31.66
C GLY A 432 0.58 0.71 30.52
N PHE A 433 0.51 1.28 29.33
CA PHE A 433 0.79 0.77 27.99
C PHE A 433 2.20 0.12 27.78
N GLY A 434 3.01 -0.03 28.83
CA GLY A 434 4.37 -0.58 28.77
C GLY A 434 4.49 -2.09 29.01
N ASP A 435 3.55 -2.72 29.73
CA ASP A 435 3.67 -4.13 30.13
C ASP A 435 3.28 -5.14 29.03
N SER A 436 2.56 -4.68 28.01
CA SER A 436 2.20 -5.49 26.82
C SER A 436 3.37 -5.68 25.85
N VAL A 437 4.41 -4.83 25.91
CA VAL A 437 5.62 -4.96 25.09
C VAL A 437 6.63 -5.89 25.78
N VAL A 438 6.72 -5.86 27.12
CA VAL A 438 7.66 -6.69 27.88
C VAL A 438 7.21 -8.16 27.92
N SER A 439 5.91 -8.43 28.01
CA SER A 439 5.35 -9.78 27.95
C SER A 439 5.39 -10.40 26.54
N ALA A 440 5.37 -9.59 25.48
CA ALA A 440 5.55 -10.05 24.09
C ALA A 440 7.01 -10.42 23.76
N VAL A 441 7.99 -9.87 24.47
CA VAL A 441 9.41 -10.21 24.32
C VAL A 441 9.78 -11.49 25.10
N GLN A 442 9.06 -11.82 26.18
CA GLN A 442 9.36 -13.00 27.02
C GLN A 442 8.96 -14.34 26.40
N ASN A 443 8.03 -14.37 25.43
CA ASN A 443 7.61 -15.59 24.71
C ASN A 443 8.21 -15.72 23.30
N PHE A 444 9.20 -14.89 22.96
CA PHE A 444 9.95 -15.03 21.71
C PHE A 444 10.95 -16.19 21.86
N ASP A 445 10.79 -17.28 21.11
CA ASP A 445 11.88 -18.25 20.96
C ASP A 445 12.95 -17.60 20.06
N PRO A 446 14.12 -17.20 20.59
CA PRO A 446 15.10 -16.43 19.81
C PRO A 446 15.88 -17.32 18.83
N ARG A 447 15.73 -18.64 18.93
CA ARG A 447 16.50 -19.63 18.16
C ARG A 447 16.39 -19.47 16.63
N PRO A 448 15.22 -19.29 16.00
CA PRO A 448 15.12 -19.11 14.55
C PRO A 448 15.75 -17.80 14.05
N VAL A 449 15.59 -16.68 14.78
CA VAL A 449 16.20 -15.41 14.39
C VAL A 449 17.70 -15.43 14.64
N ALA A 450 18.16 -16.03 15.75
CA ALA A 450 19.57 -16.26 16.00
C ALA A 450 20.20 -17.21 14.96
N ALA A 451 19.47 -18.22 14.49
CA ALA A 451 19.92 -19.12 13.42
C ALA A 451 20.04 -18.41 12.08
N LEU A 452 19.08 -17.54 11.72
CA LEU A 452 19.12 -16.72 10.51
C LEU A 452 20.27 -15.71 10.54
N LEU A 453 20.42 -14.99 11.65
CA LEU A 453 21.54 -14.06 11.86
C LEU A 453 22.88 -14.80 11.87
N GLY A 454 22.94 -15.98 12.49
CA GLY A 454 24.12 -16.84 12.49
C GLY A 454 24.49 -17.34 11.09
N ALA A 455 23.51 -17.75 10.29
CA ALA A 455 23.71 -18.16 8.90
C ALA A 455 24.17 -17.00 8.01
N MET A 456 23.58 -15.81 8.17
CA MET A 456 23.99 -14.60 7.45
C MET A 456 25.40 -14.18 7.83
N LEU A 457 25.74 -14.22 9.13
CA LEU A 457 27.09 -13.95 9.61
C LEU A 457 28.09 -14.97 9.07
N LEU A 458 27.75 -16.26 9.05
CA LEU A 458 28.60 -17.31 8.48
C LEU A 458 28.85 -17.09 6.99
N LEU A 459 27.83 -16.70 6.22
CA LEU A 459 27.98 -16.36 4.80
C LEU A 459 28.88 -15.14 4.59
N LEU A 460 28.74 -14.10 5.42
CA LEU A 460 29.63 -12.93 5.40
C LEU A 460 31.06 -13.30 5.76
N LEU A 461 31.26 -14.15 6.76
CA LEU A 461 32.58 -14.65 7.16
C LEU A 461 33.22 -15.52 6.08
N LEU A 462 32.44 -16.38 5.41
CA LEU A 462 32.92 -17.20 4.29
C LEU A 462 33.26 -16.33 3.07
N ALA A 463 32.44 -15.33 2.77
CA ALA A 463 32.71 -14.37 1.70
C ALA A 463 33.98 -13.56 2.01
N PHE A 464 34.13 -13.09 3.25
CA PHE A 464 35.33 -12.38 3.71
C PHE A 464 36.57 -13.28 3.69
N ALA A 465 36.48 -14.50 4.18
CA ALA A 465 37.57 -15.47 4.15
C ALA A 465 37.99 -15.78 2.71
N ARG A 466 37.03 -16.02 1.82
CA ARG A 466 37.29 -16.21 0.38
C ARG A 466 37.94 -14.99 -0.26
N PHE A 467 37.49 -13.79 0.10
CA PHE A 467 38.08 -12.54 -0.36
C PHE A 467 39.54 -12.40 0.11
N GLN A 468 39.84 -12.69 1.37
CA GLN A 468 41.22 -12.64 1.87
C GLN A 468 42.11 -13.74 1.27
N LEU A 469 41.59 -14.96 1.16
CA LEU A 469 42.32 -16.11 0.57
C LEU A 469 42.66 -15.87 -0.91
N ARG A 470 41.83 -15.13 -1.67
CA ARG A 470 42.10 -14.79 -3.07
C ARG A 470 43.39 -13.99 -3.27
N PHE A 471 43.74 -13.14 -2.30
CA PHE A 471 44.92 -12.28 -2.36
C PHE A 471 46.03 -12.73 -1.40
N ARG A 472 45.89 -13.95 -0.88
CA ARG A 472 46.90 -14.59 -0.02
C ARG A 472 48.02 -15.11 -0.91
N GLY A 473 49.26 -14.73 -0.60
CA GLY A 473 50.46 -15.07 -1.39
C GLY A 473 50.91 -13.99 -2.39
N GLN A 474 50.23 -12.85 -2.46
CA GLN A 474 50.69 -11.69 -3.22
C GLN A 474 51.52 -10.75 -2.34
N PRO A 475 52.52 -10.02 -2.89
CA PRO A 475 53.19 -8.93 -2.20
C PRO A 475 52.18 -7.91 -1.65
N SER A 476 52.49 -7.28 -0.51
CA SER A 476 51.54 -6.43 0.23
C SER A 476 50.93 -5.30 -0.61
N VAL A 477 51.72 -4.68 -1.49
CA VAL A 477 51.30 -3.60 -2.38
C VAL A 477 50.38 -4.12 -3.50
N ASP A 478 50.73 -5.26 -4.10
CA ASP A 478 49.88 -5.94 -5.10
C ASP A 478 48.55 -6.42 -4.51
N SER A 479 48.58 -6.93 -3.27
CA SER A 479 47.38 -7.34 -2.53
C SER A 479 46.46 -6.14 -2.27
N ALA A 480 47.01 -5.00 -1.83
CA ALA A 480 46.25 -3.77 -1.59
C ALA A 480 45.58 -3.25 -2.88
N TRP A 481 46.33 -3.20 -3.98
CA TRP A 481 45.80 -2.76 -5.29
C TRP A 481 44.76 -3.74 -5.87
N GLY A 482 45.01 -5.04 -5.78
CA GLY A 482 44.09 -6.08 -6.25
C GLY A 482 42.76 -6.04 -5.48
N LYS A 483 42.82 -5.85 -4.16
CA LYS A 483 41.64 -5.67 -3.32
C LYS A 483 40.89 -4.37 -3.64
N ALA A 484 41.61 -3.26 -3.85
CA ALA A 484 41.06 -1.97 -4.27
C ALA A 484 40.24 -2.08 -5.55
N ARG A 485 40.83 -2.65 -6.61
CA ARG A 485 40.16 -2.85 -7.90
C ARG A 485 38.94 -3.76 -7.79
N LEU A 486 39.05 -4.87 -7.07
CA LEU A 486 37.95 -5.81 -6.95
C LEU A 486 36.77 -5.20 -6.20
N LEU A 487 37.04 -4.51 -5.08
CA LEU A 487 35.99 -3.86 -4.30
C LEU A 487 35.36 -2.68 -5.07
N ALA A 488 36.18 -1.88 -5.75
CA ALA A 488 35.70 -0.79 -6.61
C ALA A 488 34.86 -1.32 -7.79
N SER A 489 35.20 -2.49 -8.34
CA SER A 489 34.40 -3.13 -9.39
C SER A 489 33.00 -3.52 -8.89
N TYR A 490 32.87 -3.97 -7.64
CA TYR A 490 31.56 -4.22 -7.03
C TYR A 490 30.78 -2.93 -6.76
N ALA A 491 31.47 -1.81 -6.55
CA ALA A 491 30.85 -0.48 -6.48
C ALA A 491 30.53 0.12 -7.88
N GLY A 492 30.82 -0.60 -8.96
CA GLY A 492 30.53 -0.19 -10.34
C GLY A 492 31.66 0.58 -11.03
N PHE A 493 32.87 0.60 -10.45
CA PHE A 493 34.06 1.25 -10.99
C PHE A 493 35.10 0.20 -11.43
N ALA A 494 34.70 -0.66 -12.37
CA ALA A 494 35.61 -1.64 -12.94
C ALA A 494 36.74 -0.94 -13.74
N VAL A 495 37.94 -1.52 -13.70
CA VAL A 495 39.10 -1.00 -14.44
C VAL A 495 38.96 -1.37 -15.90
N ASP A 496 39.13 -0.39 -16.79
CA ASP A 496 39.28 -0.66 -18.21
C ASP A 496 40.68 -1.22 -18.49
N PRO A 497 40.84 -2.27 -19.33
CA PRO A 497 42.15 -2.82 -19.67
C PRO A 497 43.15 -1.82 -20.25
N SER A 498 42.67 -0.72 -20.85
CA SER A 498 43.51 0.34 -21.42
C SER A 498 44.05 1.34 -20.39
N GLN A 499 43.52 1.36 -19.16
CA GLN A 499 43.90 2.35 -18.15
C GLN A 499 45.19 1.97 -17.41
N THR A 500 46.07 2.96 -17.26
CA THR A 500 47.24 2.86 -16.38
C THR A 500 46.87 2.94 -14.90
N THR A 501 47.80 2.60 -14.01
CA THR A 501 47.61 2.69 -12.55
C THR A 501 47.18 4.09 -12.12
N TYR A 502 47.80 5.14 -12.66
CA TYR A 502 47.47 6.52 -12.32
C TYR A 502 46.15 6.99 -12.95
N GLU A 503 45.88 6.61 -14.19
CA GLU A 503 44.61 6.96 -14.85
C GLU A 503 43.41 6.36 -14.11
N TYR A 504 43.51 5.10 -13.68
CA TYR A 504 42.46 4.47 -12.88
C TYR A 504 42.31 5.12 -11.51
N ALA A 505 43.43 5.46 -10.84
CA ALA A 505 43.38 6.13 -9.54
C ALA A 505 42.75 7.52 -9.63
N THR A 506 43.07 8.28 -10.68
CA THR A 506 42.46 9.59 -10.96
C THR A 506 40.98 9.44 -11.25
N MET A 507 40.58 8.51 -12.13
CA MET A 507 39.17 8.26 -12.44
C MET A 507 38.36 7.89 -11.19
N LEU A 508 38.87 6.97 -10.36
CA LEU A 508 38.19 6.57 -9.14
C LEU A 508 38.11 7.72 -8.12
N GLY A 509 39.16 8.53 -8.01
CA GLY A 509 39.21 9.70 -7.13
C GLY A 509 38.31 10.85 -7.58
N GLU A 510 38.09 11.02 -8.88
CA GLU A 510 37.13 11.98 -9.42
C GLU A 510 35.68 11.52 -9.21
N ALA A 511 35.42 10.21 -9.38
CA ALA A 511 34.10 9.63 -9.20
C ALA A 511 33.70 9.50 -7.72
N VAL A 512 34.67 9.31 -6.82
CA VAL A 512 34.47 9.19 -5.37
C VAL A 512 35.50 10.08 -4.68
N PRO A 513 35.16 11.34 -4.35
CA PRO A 513 36.10 12.31 -3.77
C PRO A 513 36.83 11.80 -2.52
N ASP A 514 36.12 11.10 -1.64
CA ASP A 514 36.69 10.51 -0.40
C ASP A 514 37.65 9.34 -0.65
N ALA A 515 37.64 8.76 -1.86
CA ALA A 515 38.56 7.71 -2.26
C ALA A 515 39.84 8.25 -2.90
N LYS A 516 39.89 9.54 -3.27
CA LYS A 516 40.97 10.16 -4.06
C LYS A 516 42.35 9.99 -3.43
N SER A 517 42.54 10.45 -2.19
CA SER A 517 43.83 10.30 -1.50
C SER A 517 44.19 8.81 -1.27
N PRO A 518 43.29 7.96 -0.72
CA PRO A 518 43.61 6.55 -0.52
C PRO A 518 43.95 5.76 -1.79
N ILE A 519 43.31 6.00 -2.93
CA ILE A 519 43.65 5.27 -4.17
C ILE A 519 44.95 5.77 -4.79
N GLN A 520 45.25 7.07 -4.65
CA GLN A 520 46.51 7.67 -5.10
C GLN A 520 47.70 7.10 -4.31
N ASP A 521 47.59 7.01 -2.98
CA ASP A 521 48.63 6.42 -2.12
C ASP A 521 48.97 4.96 -2.54
N ILE A 522 47.95 4.15 -2.88
CA ILE A 522 48.15 2.76 -3.32
C ILE A 522 48.74 2.72 -4.74
N ALA A 523 48.33 3.64 -5.62
CA ALA A 523 48.83 3.75 -6.98
C ALA A 523 50.32 4.13 -7.01
N GLU A 524 50.72 5.12 -6.21
CA GLU A 524 52.11 5.56 -6.06
C GLU A 524 52.99 4.44 -5.51
N ALA A 525 52.57 3.78 -4.42
CA ALA A 525 53.31 2.65 -3.85
C ALA A 525 53.47 1.50 -4.86
N ARG A 526 52.46 1.23 -5.69
CA ARG A 526 52.52 0.19 -6.74
C ARG A 526 53.48 0.54 -7.87
N VAL A 527 53.50 1.81 -8.28
CA VAL A 527 54.43 2.27 -9.33
C VAL A 527 55.85 2.24 -8.78
N HIS A 528 56.07 2.69 -7.55
CA HIS A 528 57.37 2.62 -6.90
C HIS A 528 57.86 1.17 -6.75
N ASP A 529 57.00 0.24 -6.35
CA ASP A 529 57.31 -1.20 -6.26
C ASP A 529 57.78 -1.81 -7.59
N ARG A 530 57.20 -1.34 -8.70
CA ARG A 530 57.36 -1.99 -10.00
C ARG A 530 58.44 -1.39 -10.89
N TYR A 531 58.77 -0.13 -10.67
CA TYR A 531 59.70 0.62 -11.53
C TYR A 531 60.97 1.08 -10.80
N THR A 532 61.08 0.87 -9.49
CA THR A 532 62.30 1.16 -8.73
C THR A 532 63.18 -0.10 -8.63
N PRO A 533 64.50 -0.01 -8.85
CA PRO A 533 65.39 -1.18 -8.78
C PRO A 533 65.39 -1.90 -7.43
N ALA A 534 65.11 -1.17 -6.34
CA ALA A 534 65.05 -1.69 -4.98
C ALA A 534 63.64 -2.19 -4.56
N GLY A 535 62.62 -2.04 -5.42
CA GLY A 535 61.22 -2.30 -5.08
C GLY A 535 60.63 -1.29 -4.09
N ALA A 536 59.47 -1.61 -3.51
CA ALA A 536 58.81 -0.77 -2.51
C ALA A 536 59.60 -0.74 -1.19
N SER A 537 59.78 0.47 -0.63
CA SER A 537 60.30 0.63 0.73
C SER A 537 59.29 0.14 1.77
N ALA A 538 59.75 -0.10 3.01
CA ALA A 538 58.85 -0.44 4.11
C ALA A 538 57.75 0.62 4.31
N ASP A 539 58.09 1.91 4.12
CA ASP A 539 57.15 3.02 4.20
C ASP A 539 56.10 2.98 3.08
N ASP A 540 56.46 2.56 1.86
CA ASP A 540 55.51 2.38 0.75
C ASP A 540 54.52 1.25 1.04
N VAL A 541 55.00 0.16 1.64
CA VAL A 541 54.18 -0.98 2.02
C VAL A 541 53.16 -0.56 3.09
N ASP A 542 53.60 0.15 4.13
CA ASP A 542 52.72 0.62 5.21
C ASP A 542 51.73 1.68 4.73
N ARG A 543 52.16 2.58 3.83
CA ARG A 543 51.26 3.52 3.15
C ARG A 543 50.19 2.79 2.34
N ALA A 544 50.55 1.82 1.51
CA ALA A 544 49.60 1.06 0.70
C ALA A 544 48.59 0.27 1.56
N VAL A 545 49.06 -0.37 2.64
CA VAL A 545 48.20 -1.16 3.54
C VAL A 545 47.24 -0.28 4.33
N SER A 546 47.71 0.85 4.84
CA SER A 546 46.86 1.80 5.58
C SER A 546 45.85 2.50 4.66
N ALA A 547 46.28 2.88 3.45
CA ALA A 547 45.43 3.47 2.43
C ALA A 547 44.34 2.50 1.98
N TRP A 548 44.64 1.20 1.81
CA TRP A 548 43.62 0.19 1.54
C TRP A 548 42.54 0.14 2.63
N ARG A 549 42.89 0.21 3.91
CA ARG A 549 41.89 0.19 5.01
C ARG A 549 40.98 1.42 4.99
N ARG A 550 41.51 2.59 4.59
CA ARG A 550 40.70 3.81 4.39
C ARG A 550 39.78 3.65 3.19
N LEU A 551 40.33 3.26 2.04
CA LEU A 551 39.61 3.05 0.80
C LEU A 551 38.49 1.99 0.94
N ALA A 552 38.77 0.87 1.62
CA ALA A 552 37.81 -0.20 1.81
C ALA A 552 36.57 0.26 2.60
N ARG A 553 36.72 1.12 3.62
CA ARG A 553 35.60 1.68 4.37
C ARG A 553 34.71 2.55 3.48
N THR A 554 35.32 3.41 2.67
CA THR A 554 34.60 4.27 1.71
C THR A 554 33.86 3.45 0.67
N LEU A 555 34.52 2.46 0.07
CA LEU A 555 33.92 1.64 -0.99
C LEU A 555 32.83 0.69 -0.45
N VAL A 556 32.99 0.11 0.74
CA VAL A 556 31.94 -0.71 1.37
C VAL A 556 30.69 0.11 1.66
N GLY A 557 30.83 1.38 2.07
CA GLY A 557 29.71 2.31 2.26
C GLY A 557 28.90 2.59 1.00
N LEU A 558 29.50 2.42 -0.20
CA LEU A 558 28.85 2.65 -1.50
C LEU A 558 28.12 1.40 -2.05
N LEU A 559 28.39 0.21 -1.51
CA LEU A 559 27.78 -1.04 -1.99
C LEU A 559 26.25 -1.08 -1.86
N PRO A 560 25.62 -0.63 -0.75
CA PRO A 560 24.16 -0.69 -0.61
C PRO A 560 23.43 0.18 -1.65
N ALA A 561 23.93 1.41 -1.89
CA ALA A 561 23.31 2.36 -2.82
C ALA A 561 23.34 1.88 -4.28
N ARG A 562 24.37 1.11 -4.67
CA ARG A 562 24.59 0.69 -6.06
C ARG A 562 24.11 -0.72 -6.38
N LEU A 563 24.08 -1.65 -5.42
CA LEU A 563 23.39 -2.94 -5.57
C LEU A 563 21.90 -2.75 -5.91
N VAL A 564 21.26 -1.74 -5.32
CA VAL A 564 19.89 -1.32 -5.64
C VAL A 564 19.78 -0.80 -7.08
N SER A 565 20.77 -0.06 -7.57
CA SER A 565 20.79 0.45 -8.96
C SER A 565 21.09 -0.61 -10.02
N GLY A 566 21.84 -1.67 -9.67
CA GLY A 566 22.20 -2.76 -10.57
C GLY A 566 21.04 -3.72 -10.84
N ILE A 567 20.22 -4.00 -9.82
CA ILE A 567 19.00 -4.81 -9.97
C ILE A 567 18.00 -4.10 -10.89
N ALA A 568 17.87 -2.77 -10.79
CA ALA A 568 17.01 -1.98 -11.67
C ALA A 568 17.41 -2.01 -13.17
N ARG A 569 18.66 -2.37 -13.49
CA ARG A 569 19.19 -2.43 -14.86
C ARG A 569 19.07 -3.81 -15.51
N ILE A 570 18.81 -4.87 -14.72
CA ILE A 570 18.55 -6.24 -15.20
C ILE A 570 17.08 -6.42 -15.62
N TRP A 571 16.20 -5.51 -15.19
CA TRP A 571 14.77 -5.47 -15.53
C TRP A 571 14.42 -4.47 -16.65
N ARG A 572 15.42 -3.86 -17.29
CA ARG A 572 15.31 -3.22 -18.61
C ARG A 572 16.00 -4.12 -19.63
#